data_AF-J4VSR3-F1
#
_entry.id   AF-J4VSR3-F1
#
_cell.length_a   1.000
_cell.length_b   1.000
_cell.length_c   1.000
_cell.angle_alpha   90.00
_cell.angle_beta   90.00
_cell.angle_gamma   90.00
#
_symmetry.space_group_name_H-M   'P 1'
#
loop_
_entity.id
_entity.type
_entity.pdbx_description
1 polymer ?
#
loop_
_entity_poly.entity_id
_entity_poly.type
_entity_poly.pdbx_seq_one_letter_code
_entity_poly.pdbx_strand_id
1 'polypeptide(L)'
;MIALSLLLGAAAGVSAMIGREISAVELTPNSFFCAEDCVHEGVYFSSLGNYCLEKDIIVNVNANGEDQIDEATGNALDCRGAKLVSGATGVRQFSNAEKDLYKCDVENATEPSDFACYSFKSAGFAGITVKWADIAKELKSTTRQGTPQENKPTPEKSEEECAKIGKQVFDKCRETREFAECEKEGADWILKCRLTSGSDLWSEPDLSRRRR
;
A
#
# COMPACT_ATOMS: atom_id res chain seq x y z
N MET A 1 19.03 -42.74 2.80
CA MET A 1 18.74 -41.43 2.20
C MET A 1 17.59 -40.81 2.98
N ILE A 2 17.90 -39.85 3.86
CA ILE A 2 16.89 -39.08 4.60
C ILE A 2 16.50 -37.93 3.68
N ALA A 3 15.36 -38.07 3.00
CA ALA A 3 14.81 -37.00 2.18
C ALA A 3 14.38 -35.87 3.14
N LEU A 4 15.17 -34.79 3.15
CA LEU A 4 14.78 -33.51 3.73
C LEU A 4 13.47 -33.08 3.06
N SER A 5 12.35 -33.29 3.74
CA SER A 5 11.09 -32.68 3.42
C SER A 5 11.24 -31.18 3.69
N LEU A 6 11.74 -30.44 2.70
CA LEU A 6 11.55 -29.00 2.57
C LEU A 6 10.05 -28.79 2.46
N LEU A 7 9.39 -28.65 3.61
CA LEU A 7 8.07 -28.05 3.72
C LEU A 7 8.22 -26.60 3.26
N LEU A 8 8.16 -26.39 1.94
CA LEU A 8 7.74 -25.11 1.38
C LEU A 8 6.30 -24.93 1.86
N GLY A 9 6.16 -24.34 3.05
CA GLY A 9 4.93 -23.69 3.43
C GLY A 9 4.68 -22.60 2.41
N ALA A 10 3.89 -22.92 1.38
CA ALA A 10 3.28 -21.93 0.53
C ALA A 10 2.42 -21.07 1.45
N ALA A 11 2.96 -19.92 1.87
CA ALA A 11 2.19 -18.84 2.44
C ALA A 11 1.31 -18.27 1.33
N ALA A 12 0.25 -19.00 0.99
CA ALA A 12 -0.83 -18.48 0.17
C ALA A 12 -1.63 -17.52 1.05
N GLY A 13 -1.49 -16.22 0.79
CA GLY A 13 -2.18 -15.16 1.51
C GLY A 13 -1.35 -13.89 1.50
N VAL A 14 -1.10 -13.33 0.32
CA VAL A 14 -0.35 -12.09 0.14
C VAL A 14 -1.11 -10.97 0.88
N SER A 15 -0.69 -10.62 2.10
CA SER A 15 -1.09 -9.33 2.66
C SER A 15 -0.22 -8.30 1.98
N ALA A 16 -0.74 -7.83 0.85
CA ALA A 16 -0.14 -6.82 0.01
C ALA A 16 -0.06 -5.52 0.79
N MET A 17 1.04 -4.80 0.64
CA MET A 17 1.14 -3.37 0.96
C MET A 17 -0.14 -2.65 0.57
N ILE A 18 -0.74 -1.93 1.53
CA ILE A 18 -1.97 -1.18 1.34
C ILE A 18 -1.66 0.31 1.49
N GLY A 19 -2.35 1.15 0.72
CA GLY A 19 -2.13 2.59 0.71
C GLY A 19 -0.85 3.00 -0.02
N ARG A 20 -0.88 4.21 -0.58
CA ARG A 20 0.30 4.93 -1.07
C ARG A 20 0.15 6.37 -0.59
N GLU A 21 1.26 6.99 -0.20
CA GLU A 21 1.35 8.43 0.12
C GLU A 21 0.77 8.87 1.48
N ILE A 22 0.46 7.97 2.41
CA ILE A 22 0.04 8.36 3.76
C ILE A 22 1.19 9.10 4.46
N SER A 23 0.95 10.30 4.99
CA SER A 23 1.89 11.01 5.87
C SER A 23 1.45 10.99 7.33
N ALA A 24 0.14 11.06 7.56
CA ALA A 24 -0.43 11.14 8.88
C ALA A 24 -1.69 10.27 8.98
N VAL A 25 -1.94 9.77 10.18
CA VAL A 25 -3.17 9.04 10.49
C VAL A 25 -3.91 9.77 11.59
N GLU A 26 -5.10 10.26 11.28
CA GLU A 26 -6.03 10.87 12.22
C GLU A 26 -6.68 9.77 13.08
N LEU A 27 -6.46 9.82 14.39
CA LEU A 27 -7.12 8.96 15.38
C LEU A 27 -8.44 9.58 15.84
N THR A 28 -8.42 10.89 16.07
CA THR A 28 -9.56 11.73 16.47
C THR A 28 -9.38 13.13 15.86
N PRO A 29 -10.38 14.03 15.93
CA PRO A 29 -10.23 15.40 15.41
C PRO A 29 -9.05 16.20 15.98
N ASN A 30 -8.48 15.77 17.12
CA ASN A 30 -7.43 16.47 17.85
C ASN A 30 -6.20 15.59 18.12
N SER A 31 -6.11 14.40 17.53
CA SER A 31 -4.97 13.51 17.75
C SER A 31 -4.63 12.72 16.49
N PHE A 32 -3.34 12.61 16.20
CA PHE A 32 -2.81 11.94 15.02
C PHE A 32 -1.48 11.26 15.34
N PHE A 33 -0.96 10.48 14.41
CA PHE A 33 0.44 10.09 14.40
C PHE A 33 1.01 10.20 12.99
N CYS A 34 2.33 10.36 12.89
CA CYS A 34 3.02 10.36 11.60
C CYS A 34 3.33 8.93 11.14
N ALA A 35 3.10 8.66 9.87
CA ALA A 35 3.39 7.36 9.25
C ALA A 35 4.90 7.24 8.98
N GLU A 36 5.70 7.14 10.05
CA GLU A 36 7.16 7.18 10.02
C GLU A 36 7.74 5.89 10.61
N ASP A 37 7.56 4.79 9.87
CA ASP A 37 8.13 3.48 10.20
C ASP A 37 7.74 2.98 11.60
N CYS A 38 6.45 3.10 11.92
CA CYS A 38 5.90 2.82 13.23
C CYS A 38 4.70 1.87 13.18
N VAL A 39 4.31 1.33 14.34
CA VAL A 39 3.26 0.34 14.53
C VAL A 39 2.18 0.92 15.44
N HIS A 40 0.94 0.90 14.96
CA HIS A 40 -0.25 1.29 15.71
C HIS A 40 -1.31 0.19 15.60
N GLU A 41 -1.83 -0.28 16.74
CA GLU A 41 -2.88 -1.31 16.83
C GLU A 41 -2.66 -2.54 15.91
N GLY A 42 -1.41 -3.01 15.79
CA GLY A 42 -1.05 -4.17 14.98
C GLY A 42 -0.96 -3.88 13.47
N VAL A 43 -0.78 -2.62 13.10
CA VAL A 43 -0.57 -2.17 11.71
C VAL A 43 0.73 -1.37 11.65
N TYR A 44 1.62 -1.75 10.75
CA TYR A 44 2.85 -1.02 10.46
C TYR A 44 2.60 0.02 9.37
N PHE A 45 3.15 1.21 9.57
CA PHE A 45 3.09 2.35 8.67
C PHE A 45 4.51 2.72 8.25
N SER A 46 4.84 2.51 6.99
CA SER A 46 6.14 2.88 6.43
C SER A 46 6.21 4.39 6.16
N SER A 47 7.40 4.97 6.32
CA SER A 47 7.76 6.33 5.90
C SER A 47 7.56 6.60 4.40
N LEU A 48 7.46 5.54 3.57
CA LEU A 48 7.09 5.62 2.16
C LEU A 48 5.57 5.74 1.93
N GLY A 49 4.77 5.74 3.00
CA GLY A 49 3.32 5.96 2.97
C GLY A 49 2.50 4.71 2.63
N ASN A 50 3.10 3.53 2.71
CA ASN A 50 2.40 2.23 2.64
C ASN A 50 2.17 1.68 4.05
N TYR A 51 1.24 0.74 4.21
CA TYR A 51 1.00 0.06 5.48
C TYR A 51 0.68 -1.44 5.30
N CYS A 52 0.88 -2.23 6.36
CA CYS A 52 0.54 -3.66 6.39
C CYS A 52 0.27 -4.14 7.82
N LEU A 53 -0.30 -5.34 7.95
CA LEU A 53 -0.48 -5.97 9.26
C LEU A 53 0.87 -6.29 9.90
N GLU A 54 0.93 -6.25 11.22
CA GLU A 54 2.14 -6.47 12.01
C GLU A 54 2.81 -7.82 11.72
N LYS A 55 2.02 -8.87 11.45
CA LYS A 55 2.53 -10.20 11.08
C LYS A 55 3.27 -10.23 9.74
N ASP A 56 3.04 -9.21 8.91
CA ASP A 56 3.58 -9.07 7.56
C ASP A 56 4.75 -8.09 7.51
N ILE A 57 5.19 -7.55 8.66
CA ILE A 57 6.42 -6.79 8.76
C ILE A 57 7.61 -7.72 8.53
N ILE A 58 8.54 -7.26 7.69
CA ILE A 58 9.83 -7.88 7.42
C ILE A 58 10.95 -6.91 7.77
N VAL A 59 12.15 -7.45 7.99
CA VAL A 59 13.38 -6.66 8.13
C VAL A 59 14.33 -7.05 7.00
N ASN A 60 14.76 -6.07 6.22
CA ASN A 60 15.76 -6.24 5.17
C ASN A 60 17.11 -6.61 5.79
N VAL A 61 17.81 -7.59 5.23
CA VAL A 61 19.11 -8.02 5.73
C VAL A 61 20.16 -8.13 4.61
N ASN A 62 21.40 -7.84 4.96
CA ASN A 62 22.56 -7.99 4.08
C ASN A 62 23.04 -9.45 4.02
N ALA A 63 24.11 -9.71 3.27
CA ALA A 63 24.66 -11.06 3.08
C ALA A 63 25.17 -11.72 4.38
N ASN A 64 25.46 -10.92 5.41
CA ASN A 64 25.89 -11.40 6.72
C ASN A 64 24.70 -11.67 7.66
N GLY A 65 23.47 -11.36 7.23
CA GLY A 65 22.26 -11.47 8.04
C GLY A 65 22.05 -10.29 9.00
N GLU A 66 22.80 -9.21 8.86
CA GLU A 66 22.61 -7.98 9.63
C GLU A 66 21.54 -7.10 8.98
N ASP A 67 20.86 -6.29 9.80
CA ASP A 67 19.81 -5.38 9.34
C ASP A 67 20.39 -4.40 8.30
N GLN A 68 19.81 -4.39 7.10
CA GLN A 68 20.18 -3.48 6.03
C GLN A 68 19.28 -2.25 6.10
N ILE A 69 19.85 -1.14 6.55
CA ILE A 69 19.19 0.15 6.61
C ILE A 69 19.04 0.71 5.19
N ASP A 70 17.83 1.16 4.85
CA ASP A 70 17.57 2.00 3.70
C ASP A 70 18.00 3.43 4.03
N GLU A 71 18.87 3.99 3.19
CA GLU A 71 19.38 5.36 3.37
C GLU A 71 18.28 6.41 3.25
N ALA A 72 17.18 6.12 2.53
CA ALA A 72 16.08 7.05 2.34
C ALA A 72 15.19 7.17 3.59
N THR A 73 14.98 6.07 4.31
CA THR A 73 14.06 5.99 5.45
C THR A 73 14.79 5.96 6.80
N GLY A 74 16.07 5.55 6.80
CA GLY A 74 16.84 5.33 8.02
C GLY A 74 16.46 4.06 8.78
N ASN A 75 15.67 3.17 8.18
CA ASN A 75 15.21 1.93 8.80
C ASN A 75 15.46 0.69 7.92
N ALA A 76 15.29 -0.51 8.50
CA ALA A 76 15.35 -1.77 7.76
C ALA A 76 13.96 -2.42 7.56
N LEU A 77 12.90 -1.84 8.13
CA LEU A 77 11.58 -2.44 8.17
C LEU A 77 10.81 -2.16 6.88
N ASP A 78 10.11 -3.18 6.40
CA ASP A 78 9.20 -3.03 5.27
C ASP A 78 8.02 -4.02 5.40
N CYS A 79 7.05 -3.91 4.51
CA CYS A 79 5.98 -4.87 4.36
C CYS A 79 6.39 -6.04 3.46
N ARG A 80 5.89 -7.23 3.76
CA ARG A 80 6.10 -8.42 2.93
C ARG A 80 5.67 -8.14 1.48
N GLY A 81 6.55 -8.50 0.54
CA GLY A 81 6.34 -8.23 -0.89
C GLY A 81 6.97 -6.93 -1.37
N ALA A 82 7.57 -6.15 -0.47
CA ALA A 82 8.47 -5.05 -0.83
C ALA A 82 9.59 -5.49 -1.76
N LYS A 83 10.06 -4.55 -2.57
CA LYS A 83 11.35 -4.70 -3.22
C LYS A 83 12.44 -4.55 -2.15
N LEU A 84 13.44 -5.42 -2.19
CA LEU A 84 14.62 -5.28 -1.36
C LEU A 84 15.29 -3.92 -1.56
N VAL A 85 15.67 -3.31 -0.45
CA VAL A 85 16.44 -2.07 -0.41
C VAL A 85 17.86 -2.31 -0.95
N SER A 86 18.56 -1.23 -1.32
CA SER A 86 19.93 -1.35 -1.83
C SER A 86 20.83 -2.04 -0.80
N GLY A 87 21.64 -3.01 -1.25
CA GLY A 87 22.53 -3.78 -0.37
C GLY A 87 21.88 -4.95 0.36
N ALA A 88 20.54 -5.05 0.38
CA ALA A 88 19.86 -6.18 0.98
C ALA A 88 19.94 -7.40 0.06
N THR A 89 20.22 -8.56 0.65
CA THR A 89 20.26 -9.86 -0.05
C THR A 89 19.15 -10.79 0.40
N GLY A 90 18.36 -10.40 1.39
CA GLY A 90 17.23 -11.17 1.89
C GLY A 90 16.40 -10.42 2.90
N VAL A 91 15.50 -11.15 3.55
CA VAL A 91 14.63 -10.62 4.61
C VAL A 91 14.60 -11.60 5.78
N ARG A 92 14.48 -11.08 6.99
CA ARG A 92 14.10 -11.84 8.19
C ARG A 92 12.72 -11.39 8.68
N GLN A 93 12.11 -12.19 9.54
CA GLN A 93 10.85 -11.83 10.15
C GLN A 93 11.06 -10.80 11.27
N PHE A 94 10.18 -9.81 11.34
CA PHE A 94 10.08 -8.89 12.46
C PHE A 94 9.65 -9.65 13.72
N SER A 95 10.33 -9.43 14.83
CA SER A 95 10.10 -10.16 16.08
C SER A 95 9.19 -9.41 17.04
N ASN A 96 8.56 -10.15 17.94
CA ASN A 96 7.72 -9.55 18.99
C ASN A 96 8.51 -8.67 19.97
N ALA A 97 9.82 -8.90 20.13
CA ALA A 97 10.66 -8.10 21.01
C ALA A 97 10.94 -6.70 20.44
N GLU A 98 10.85 -6.53 19.12
CA GLU A 98 11.07 -5.26 18.44
C GLU A 98 9.82 -4.36 18.46
N LYS A 99 8.62 -4.92 18.67
CA LYS A 99 7.34 -4.17 18.59
C LYS A 99 7.28 -2.90 19.43
N ASP A 100 7.77 -2.97 20.67
CA ASP A 100 7.72 -1.83 21.58
C ASP A 100 8.66 -0.69 21.16
N LEU A 101 9.68 -0.99 20.34
CA LEU A 101 10.63 0.01 19.83
C LEU A 101 10.04 0.84 18.68
N TYR A 102 9.04 0.30 18.00
CA TYR A 102 8.45 0.91 16.81
C TYR A 102 7.02 1.38 17.06
N LYS A 103 6.60 1.68 18.29
CA LYS A 103 5.25 2.23 18.52
C LYS A 103 5.12 3.61 17.90
N CYS A 104 4.00 3.87 17.23
CA CYS A 104 3.72 5.22 16.73
C CYS A 104 3.55 6.20 17.88
N ASP A 105 4.24 7.33 17.77
CA ASP A 105 4.08 8.45 18.69
C ASP A 105 2.79 9.20 18.35
N VAL A 106 1.86 9.21 19.32
CA VAL A 106 0.59 9.91 19.18
C VAL A 106 0.76 11.35 19.61
N GLU A 107 0.49 12.25 18.69
CA GLU A 107 0.54 13.69 18.87
C GLU A 107 -0.87 14.26 19.04
N ASN A 108 -0.96 15.40 19.73
CA ASN A 108 -2.19 16.17 19.88
C ASN A 108 -2.11 17.45 19.06
N ALA A 109 -3.22 17.85 18.46
CA ALA A 109 -3.34 19.08 17.70
C ALA A 109 -4.57 19.88 18.12
N THR A 110 -4.55 21.19 17.87
CA THR A 110 -5.69 22.08 18.20
C THR A 110 -6.83 21.87 17.20
N GLU A 111 -6.49 21.68 15.94
CA GLU A 111 -7.41 21.35 14.85
C GLU A 111 -6.74 20.44 13.79
N PRO A 112 -7.50 19.73 12.94
CA PRO A 112 -6.94 18.81 11.94
C PRO A 112 -5.98 19.45 10.94
N SER A 113 -6.07 20.76 10.69
CA SER A 113 -5.15 21.48 9.82
C SER A 113 -3.76 21.66 10.42
N ASP A 114 -3.60 21.44 11.72
CA ASP A 114 -2.32 21.53 12.43
C ASP A 114 -1.50 20.24 12.35
N PHE A 115 -2.01 19.18 11.72
CA PHE A 115 -1.26 17.92 11.59
C PHE A 115 -0.06 18.12 10.68
N ALA A 116 1.14 18.12 11.28
CA ALA A 116 2.40 18.34 10.59
C ALA A 116 3.32 17.13 10.79
N CYS A 117 3.53 16.38 9.71
CA CYS A 117 4.51 15.29 9.68
C CYS A 117 5.68 15.70 8.80
N TYR A 118 6.89 15.65 9.36
CA TYR A 118 8.13 16.07 8.69
C TYR A 118 8.85 14.92 7.98
N SER A 119 8.21 13.75 7.89
CA SER A 119 8.72 12.50 7.34
C SER A 119 9.57 12.71 6.10
N PHE A 120 10.67 11.97 5.99
CA PHE A 120 11.60 11.97 4.86
C PHE A 120 10.92 11.56 3.54
N LYS A 121 10.14 12.45 2.95
CA LYS A 121 9.57 12.25 1.62
C LYS A 121 10.62 12.62 0.59
N SER A 122 11.44 11.64 0.24
CA SER A 122 12.22 11.70 -0.99
C SER A 122 11.28 12.11 -2.15
N ALA A 123 11.68 13.12 -2.91
CA ALA A 123 11.03 13.60 -4.15
C ALA A 123 9.73 14.43 -4.05
N GLY A 124 9.53 15.28 -3.03
CA GLY A 124 8.61 16.43 -3.17
C GLY A 124 7.10 16.12 -3.19
N PHE A 125 6.69 14.98 -2.63
CA PHE A 125 5.28 14.62 -2.49
C PHE A 125 4.69 15.15 -1.19
N ALA A 126 3.59 15.90 -1.26
CA ALA A 126 2.73 16.14 -0.11
C ALA A 126 1.97 14.84 0.21
N GLY A 127 2.13 14.31 1.42
CA GLY A 127 1.33 13.16 1.84
C GLY A 127 -0.12 13.50 2.11
N ILE A 128 -0.93 12.46 2.24
CA ILE A 128 -2.32 12.58 2.68
C ILE A 128 -2.45 12.19 4.15
N THR A 129 -3.35 12.89 4.84
CA THR A 129 -3.88 12.45 6.12
C THR A 129 -5.07 11.54 5.89
N VAL A 130 -5.07 10.37 6.51
CA VAL A 130 -6.18 9.41 6.45
C VAL A 130 -6.73 9.13 7.84
N LYS A 131 -8.00 8.74 7.93
CA LYS A 131 -8.60 8.39 9.23
C LYS A 131 -8.30 6.94 9.58
N TRP A 132 -7.93 6.69 10.83
CA TRP A 132 -7.72 5.33 11.35
C TRP A 132 -8.95 4.44 11.12
N ALA A 133 -10.15 4.99 11.28
CA ALA A 133 -11.39 4.25 11.05
C ALA A 133 -11.52 3.69 9.62
N ASP A 134 -11.00 4.38 8.61
CA ASP A 134 -11.04 3.94 7.22
C ASP A 134 -10.04 2.80 6.98
N ILE A 135 -8.81 2.92 7.52
CA ILE A 135 -7.80 1.85 7.50
C ILE A 135 -8.33 0.60 8.21
N ALA A 136 -8.89 0.76 9.41
CA ALA A 136 -9.43 -0.35 10.20
C ALA A 136 -10.60 -1.05 9.48
N LYS A 137 -11.39 -0.30 8.70
CA LYS A 137 -12.46 -0.86 7.86
C LYS A 137 -11.88 -1.64 6.69
N GLU A 138 -10.89 -1.09 5.99
CA GLU A 138 -10.20 -1.73 4.87
C GLU A 138 -9.58 -3.07 5.28
N LEU A 139 -8.89 -3.11 6.43
CA LEU A 139 -8.28 -4.33 6.99
C LEU A 139 -9.32 -5.40 7.36
N LYS A 140 -10.50 -5.00 7.85
CA LYS A 140 -11.60 -5.93 8.15
C LYS A 140 -12.22 -6.53 6.89
N SER A 141 -12.30 -5.78 5.78
CA SER A 141 -12.76 -6.33 4.50
C SER A 141 -11.78 -7.36 3.93
N THR A 142 -10.48 -7.09 4.00
CA THR A 142 -9.43 -7.99 3.48
C THR A 142 -9.35 -9.29 4.30
N THR A 143 -9.57 -9.23 5.61
CA THR A 143 -9.54 -10.41 6.49
C THR A 143 -10.75 -11.35 6.28
N ARG A 144 -11.89 -10.83 5.81
CA ARG A 144 -13.11 -11.63 5.58
C ARG A 144 -13.07 -12.49 4.31
N GLN A 145 -12.09 -12.30 3.43
CA GLN A 145 -11.86 -13.17 2.27
C GLN A 145 -10.99 -14.41 2.61
N GLY A 146 -10.56 -14.57 3.88
CA GLY A 146 -9.73 -15.67 4.36
C GLY A 146 -10.48 -16.94 4.81
N THR A 147 -11.58 -17.32 4.17
CA THR A 147 -12.18 -18.66 4.33
C THR A 147 -11.97 -19.46 3.05
N PRO A 148 -11.65 -20.77 3.11
CA PRO A 148 -11.30 -21.54 1.93
C PRO A 148 -12.55 -21.74 1.07
N GLN A 149 -12.72 -20.87 0.08
CA GLN A 149 -13.62 -21.12 -1.03
C GLN A 149 -12.76 -21.56 -2.20
N GLU A 150 -12.81 -22.86 -2.45
CA GLU A 150 -12.42 -23.50 -3.70
C GLU A 150 -13.03 -22.69 -4.85
N ASN A 151 -12.23 -21.84 -5.50
CA ASN A 151 -12.64 -21.12 -6.69
C ASN A 151 -11.61 -21.33 -7.78
N LYS A 152 -12.05 -22.08 -8.79
CA LYS A 152 -11.47 -22.16 -10.13
C LYS A 152 -10.97 -20.78 -10.60
N PRO A 153 -9.86 -20.73 -11.35
CA PRO A 153 -9.39 -19.49 -11.95
C PRO A 153 -10.44 -19.01 -12.95
N THR A 154 -11.02 -17.85 -12.68
CA THR A 154 -11.80 -17.08 -13.65
C THR A 154 -10.83 -16.08 -14.28
N PRO A 155 -10.85 -15.82 -15.60
CA PRO A 155 -9.70 -15.26 -16.29
C PRO A 155 -9.46 -13.80 -15.88
N GLU A 156 -8.20 -13.48 -15.58
CA GLU A 156 -7.70 -12.09 -15.63
C GLU A 156 -8.09 -11.47 -16.98
N LYS A 157 -8.61 -10.23 -16.97
CA LYS A 157 -8.73 -9.45 -18.20
C LYS A 157 -7.32 -9.23 -18.76
N SER A 158 -7.12 -9.53 -20.04
CA SER A 158 -5.79 -9.51 -20.63
C SER A 158 -5.20 -8.09 -20.60
N GLU A 159 -3.87 -8.03 -20.52
CA GLU A 159 -3.12 -6.77 -20.47
C GLU A 159 -3.48 -5.83 -21.64
N GLU A 160 -3.77 -6.41 -22.81
CA GLU A 160 -4.22 -5.69 -24.01
C GLU A 160 -5.59 -5.04 -23.86
N GLU A 161 -6.52 -5.67 -23.15
CA GLU A 161 -7.87 -5.13 -22.94
C GLU A 161 -7.82 -3.91 -22.00
N CYS A 162 -7.02 -3.99 -20.95
CA CYS A 162 -6.80 -2.86 -20.04
C CYS A 162 -6.04 -1.71 -20.70
N ALA A 163 -5.04 -2.00 -21.53
CA ALA A 163 -4.33 -0.98 -22.30
C ALA A 163 -5.27 -0.25 -23.27
N LYS A 164 -6.21 -0.96 -23.90
CA LYS A 164 -7.20 -0.37 -24.81
C LYS A 164 -8.17 0.57 -24.09
N ILE A 165 -8.61 0.19 -22.88
CA ILE A 165 -9.50 1.03 -22.06
C ILE A 165 -8.78 2.29 -21.58
N GLY A 166 -7.56 2.16 -21.06
CA GLY A 166 -6.76 3.32 -20.62
C GLY A 166 -6.50 4.32 -21.75
N LYS A 167 -6.23 3.81 -22.95
CA LYS A 167 -6.06 4.66 -24.14
C LYS A 167 -7.34 5.43 -24.49
N GLN A 168 -8.51 4.80 -24.39
CA GLN A 168 -9.79 5.49 -24.65
C GLN A 168 -10.07 6.61 -23.65
N VAL A 169 -9.72 6.40 -22.37
CA VAL A 169 -9.84 7.43 -21.33
C VAL A 169 -8.88 8.59 -21.62
N PHE A 170 -7.63 8.28 -21.96
CA PHE A 170 -6.63 9.27 -22.36
C PHE A 170 -7.09 10.11 -23.56
N ASP A 171 -7.50 9.46 -24.66
CA ASP A 171 -7.92 10.13 -25.90
C ASP A 171 -9.10 11.07 -25.66
N LYS A 172 -10.02 10.68 -24.77
CA LYS A 172 -11.17 11.51 -24.39
C LYS A 172 -10.83 12.68 -23.49
N CYS A 173 -9.94 12.49 -22.52
CA CYS A 173 -9.45 13.57 -21.68
C CYS A 173 -8.72 14.64 -22.53
N ARG A 174 -7.95 14.20 -23.52
CA ARG A 174 -7.18 15.06 -24.44
C ARG A 174 -8.03 16.02 -25.28
N GLU A 175 -9.34 15.78 -25.39
CA GLU A 175 -10.26 16.71 -26.06
C GLU A 175 -10.45 18.02 -25.26
N THR A 176 -10.18 18.03 -23.95
CA THR A 176 -10.53 19.14 -23.06
C THR A 176 -9.45 19.54 -22.04
N ARG A 177 -8.42 18.72 -21.85
CA ARG A 177 -7.39 18.92 -20.82
C ARG A 177 -5.97 18.76 -21.35
N GLU A 178 -5.02 19.23 -20.56
CA GLU A 178 -3.59 19.15 -20.85
C GLU A 178 -3.08 17.71 -20.87
N PHE A 179 -2.04 17.46 -21.66
CA PHE A 179 -1.54 16.11 -21.95
C PHE A 179 -1.18 15.33 -20.67
N ALA A 180 -0.45 15.97 -19.75
CA ALA A 180 0.05 15.34 -18.53
C ALA A 180 -1.07 14.89 -17.58
N GLU A 181 -2.17 15.64 -17.52
CA GLU A 181 -3.33 15.26 -16.70
C GLU A 181 -4.02 14.02 -17.27
N CYS A 182 -4.14 13.97 -18.60
CA CYS A 182 -4.77 12.85 -19.29
C CYS A 182 -3.92 11.59 -19.27
N GLU A 183 -2.59 11.74 -19.37
CA GLU A 183 -1.64 10.64 -19.29
C GLU A 183 -1.75 9.95 -17.94
N LYS A 184 -1.81 10.74 -16.87
CA LYS A 184 -2.04 10.24 -15.51
C LYS A 184 -3.38 9.53 -15.39
N GLU A 185 -4.46 10.15 -15.88
CA GLU A 185 -5.81 9.56 -15.81
C GLU A 185 -5.92 8.25 -16.60
N GLY A 186 -5.29 8.17 -17.77
CA GLY A 186 -5.23 6.94 -18.57
C GLY A 186 -4.41 5.84 -17.89
N ALA A 187 -3.24 6.16 -17.33
CA ALA A 187 -2.40 5.21 -16.62
C ALA A 187 -3.07 4.64 -15.35
N ASP A 188 -3.74 5.51 -14.58
CA ASP A 188 -4.51 5.12 -13.40
C ASP A 188 -5.64 4.14 -13.76
N TRP A 189 -6.28 4.34 -14.91
CA TRP A 189 -7.31 3.42 -15.41
C TRP A 189 -6.76 2.06 -15.87
N ILE A 190 -5.57 2.02 -16.48
CA ILE A 190 -4.91 0.76 -16.83
C ILE A 190 -4.57 -0.03 -15.57
N LEU A 191 -4.00 0.64 -14.56
CA LEU A 191 -3.67 0.03 -13.28
C LEU A 191 -4.93 -0.49 -12.58
N LYS A 192 -5.99 0.33 -12.53
CA LYS A 192 -7.27 -0.09 -11.94
C LYS A 192 -7.89 -1.29 -12.65
N CYS A 193 -7.86 -1.31 -13.99
CA CYS A 193 -8.38 -2.41 -14.79
C CYS A 193 -7.63 -3.73 -14.52
N ARG A 194 -6.29 -3.67 -14.37
CA ARG A 194 -5.46 -4.83 -14.03
C ARG A 194 -5.69 -5.34 -12.61
N LEU A 195 -6.08 -4.45 -11.69
CA LEU A 195 -6.29 -4.76 -10.27
C LEU A 195 -7.70 -5.26 -9.95
N THR A 196 -8.68 -5.09 -10.84
CA THR A 196 -10.06 -5.54 -10.62
C THR A 196 -10.37 -6.85 -11.35
N SER A 197 -10.25 -7.98 -10.65
CA SER A 197 -10.92 -9.24 -11.01
C SER A 197 -12.21 -9.38 -10.18
N GLY A 198 -13.35 -9.03 -10.78
CA GLY A 198 -14.68 -9.31 -10.22
C GLY A 198 -15.54 -8.09 -9.87
N SER A 199 -16.52 -7.85 -10.74
CA SER A 199 -17.93 -7.53 -10.46
C SER A 199 -18.39 -6.32 -9.62
N ASP A 200 -17.57 -5.39 -9.13
CA ASP A 200 -18.11 -4.17 -8.50
C ASP A 200 -17.40 -2.88 -8.93
N LEU A 201 -17.69 -2.42 -10.16
CA LEU A 201 -17.70 -0.99 -10.58
C LEU A 201 -17.98 -0.89 -12.09
N TRP A 202 -19.13 -1.42 -12.53
CA TRP A 202 -19.73 -0.95 -13.78
C TRP A 202 -20.60 0.26 -13.45
N SER A 203 -20.00 1.43 -13.55
CA SER A 203 -20.70 2.54 -14.18
C SER A 203 -19.84 2.87 -15.38
N GLU A 204 -20.33 2.53 -16.58
CA GLU A 204 -19.87 3.24 -17.77
C GLU A 204 -19.85 4.73 -17.42
N PRO A 205 -18.81 5.49 -17.80
CA PRO A 205 -18.90 6.93 -17.66
C PRO A 205 -20.19 7.37 -18.36
N ASP A 206 -21.15 7.91 -17.59
CA ASP A 206 -22.36 8.50 -18.17
C ASP A 206 -21.92 9.77 -18.90
N LEU A 207 -21.61 9.59 -20.17
CA LEU A 207 -21.13 10.60 -21.09
C LEU A 207 -22.26 11.48 -21.66
N SER A 208 -23.47 11.43 -21.07
CA SER A 208 -24.62 12.22 -21.52
C SER A 208 -24.97 13.43 -20.65
N ARG A 209 -24.35 13.60 -19.46
CA ARG A 209 -24.60 14.77 -18.60
C ARG A 209 -23.42 15.73 -18.54
N ARG A 210 -23.35 16.60 -19.54
CA ARG A 210 -23.01 18.04 -19.42
C ARG A 210 -23.05 18.68 -20.81
N ARG A 211 -24.26 18.80 -21.36
CA ARG A 211 -24.61 19.97 -22.17
C ARG A 211 -25.36 20.95 -21.27
N ARG A 212 -24.65 21.98 -20.83
CA ARG A 212 -25.16 23.35 -20.79
C ARG A 212 -24.00 24.30 -20.50
#